data_AF-K3WGQ1-F1
#
_entry.id   AF-K3WGQ1-F1
#
_cell.length_a   1.000
_cell.length_b   1.000
_cell.length_c   1.000
_cell.angle_alpha   90.00
_cell.angle_beta   90.00
_cell.angle_gamma   90.00
#
_symmetry.space_group_name_H-M   'P 1'
#
loop_
_entity.id
_entity.type
_entity.pdbx_description
1 polymer ?
#
loop_
_entity_poly.entity_id
_entity_poly.type
_entity_poly.pdbx_seq_one_letter_code
_entity_poly.pdbx_strand_id
1 'polypeptide(L)'
;MEKKNLRTIRSLLAAGALVTVPDRKGLRACDVATWTEALQPVLMQPLQQHVMQLQQTNLRLEEHTHSLISLAQNLRRQREHVQLRTNVLQTDVDVSMAFRKDVLRQVENVKGMVQRLDDDQSAATARLARIRRDILALQSQRDGAQHDVGVCNTETGRIDDMHDRLVLQTHARQCTRLDALATQFALKCEVVRMAMRFEKNENLQAQSLRSLLQMCRKPATREKLVINGLQRLVLEIMQRFPKNESIYLDGCALILLLTQEADAANKEGLHGPTHEGDAAGARTTIGAWQTRPLVEFLTMTTLEFAHALAYEAVCEKTHEVLQCLRHSRHCSDVEDASELDEIVRKAYMQVVQHASFASLTCATLQQQLQNATEQG
;
A
#
# COMPACT_ATOMS: atom_id res chain seq x y z
N MET A 1 164.50 -41.15 -40.46
CA MET A 1 164.96 -40.27 -39.36
C MET A 1 165.23 -41.13 -38.13
N GLU A 2 166.50 -41.34 -37.76
CA GLU A 2 166.88 -42.16 -36.60
C GLU A 2 166.35 -41.57 -35.28
N LYS A 3 165.77 -42.42 -34.41
CA LYS A 3 165.17 -42.06 -33.09
C LYS A 3 166.06 -41.20 -32.18
N LYS A 4 167.36 -41.19 -32.42
CA LYS A 4 168.34 -40.41 -31.67
C LYS A 4 168.17 -38.90 -31.89
N ASN A 5 167.75 -38.47 -33.09
CA ASN A 5 167.63 -37.05 -33.44
C ASN A 5 166.41 -36.38 -32.79
N LEU A 6 165.29 -37.10 -32.62
CA LEU A 6 164.06 -36.57 -32.03
C LEU A 6 164.17 -36.28 -30.53
N ARG A 7 164.96 -37.06 -29.77
CA ARG A 7 165.18 -36.77 -28.34
C ARG A 7 166.00 -35.50 -28.16
N THR A 8 167.06 -35.33 -28.93
CA THR A 8 167.95 -34.17 -28.85
C THR A 8 167.22 -32.86 -29.17
N ILE A 9 166.29 -32.90 -30.13
CA ILE A 9 165.48 -31.73 -30.51
C ILE A 9 164.45 -31.38 -29.41
N ARG A 10 163.79 -32.39 -28.80
CA ARG A 10 162.88 -32.15 -27.67
C ARG A 10 163.58 -31.53 -26.46
N SER A 11 164.81 -31.97 -26.15
CA SER A 11 165.61 -31.36 -25.08
C SER A 11 166.05 -29.93 -25.40
N LEU A 12 166.32 -29.60 -26.67
CA LEU A 12 166.69 -28.23 -27.08
C LEU A 12 165.52 -27.25 -26.99
N LEU A 13 164.31 -27.65 -27.40
CA LEU A 13 163.11 -26.82 -27.25
C LEU A 13 162.70 -26.62 -25.79
N ALA A 14 162.78 -27.68 -24.97
CA ALA A 14 162.49 -27.57 -23.54
C ALA A 14 163.52 -26.70 -22.79
N ALA A 15 164.75 -26.59 -23.30
CA ALA A 15 165.79 -25.71 -22.78
C ALA A 15 165.70 -24.26 -23.30
N GLY A 16 164.66 -23.90 -24.08
CA GLY A 16 164.43 -22.54 -24.54
C GLY A 16 165.32 -22.10 -25.71
N ALA A 17 165.89 -23.03 -26.47
CA ALA A 17 166.68 -22.70 -27.65
C ALA A 17 165.83 -21.94 -28.69
N LEU A 18 166.25 -20.72 -29.04
CA LEU A 18 165.59 -19.90 -30.05
C LEU A 18 165.78 -20.51 -31.44
N VAL A 19 164.66 -20.94 -32.02
CA VAL A 19 164.58 -21.67 -33.31
C VAL A 19 164.98 -20.79 -34.52
N THR A 20 165.29 -19.51 -34.30
CA THR A 20 165.55 -18.51 -35.35
C THR A 20 167.04 -18.27 -35.66
N VAL A 21 167.98 -18.87 -34.91
CA VAL A 21 169.43 -18.63 -35.09
C VAL A 21 170.07 -19.72 -35.98
N PRO A 22 170.78 -19.37 -37.08
CA PRO A 22 171.43 -20.34 -37.98
C PRO A 22 172.74 -20.92 -37.41
N ASP A 23 173.05 -22.17 -37.78
CA ASP A 23 174.38 -22.79 -37.53
C ASP A 23 175.46 -22.12 -38.41
N ARG A 24 176.75 -22.34 -38.10
CA ARG A 24 177.95 -21.89 -38.82
C ARG A 24 177.97 -22.23 -40.32
N LYS A 25 177.12 -23.15 -40.78
CA LYS A 25 176.90 -23.47 -42.21
C LYS A 25 175.75 -22.69 -42.86
N GLY A 26 175.12 -21.75 -42.15
CA GLY A 26 174.02 -20.91 -42.64
C GLY A 26 172.64 -21.57 -42.64
N LEU A 27 172.51 -22.82 -42.17
CA LEU A 27 171.23 -23.52 -42.09
C LEU A 27 170.51 -23.18 -40.78
N ARG A 28 169.29 -22.64 -40.87
CA ARG A 28 168.40 -22.43 -39.71
C ARG A 28 167.68 -23.74 -39.41
N ALA A 29 167.39 -23.97 -38.13
CA ALA A 29 166.69 -25.19 -37.69
C ALA A 29 165.33 -25.41 -38.40
N CYS A 30 164.67 -24.32 -38.84
CA CYS A 30 163.41 -24.36 -39.60
C CYS A 30 163.56 -24.71 -41.08
N ASP A 31 164.75 -24.53 -41.67
CA ASP A 31 164.96 -24.68 -43.13
C ASP A 31 165.32 -26.13 -43.51
N VAL A 32 165.65 -26.96 -42.52
CA VAL A 32 165.77 -28.41 -42.67
C VAL A 32 164.36 -28.99 -42.53
N ALA A 33 163.72 -29.20 -43.68
CA ALA A 33 162.41 -29.82 -43.92
C ALA A 33 161.83 -30.68 -42.78
N THR A 34 160.51 -30.55 -42.56
CA THR A 34 159.57 -31.35 -41.71
C THR A 34 159.07 -30.76 -40.37
N TRP A 35 159.30 -29.48 -40.06
CA TRP A 35 158.73 -28.87 -38.84
C TRP A 35 157.21 -28.63 -38.92
N THR A 36 156.70 -28.21 -40.08
CA THR A 36 155.25 -28.04 -40.32
C THR A 36 154.53 -29.38 -40.34
N GLU A 37 155.07 -30.41 -41.00
CA GLU A 37 154.43 -31.74 -41.05
C GLU A 37 154.34 -32.44 -39.69
N ALA A 38 155.31 -32.23 -38.79
CA ALA A 38 155.37 -32.95 -37.51
C ALA A 38 154.61 -32.24 -36.36
N LEU A 39 154.59 -30.91 -36.31
CA LEU A 39 153.97 -30.15 -35.21
C LEU A 39 152.55 -29.65 -35.52
N GLN A 40 152.22 -29.42 -36.79
CA GLN A 40 150.89 -28.95 -37.19
C GLN A 40 149.78 -29.92 -36.78
N PRO A 41 149.91 -31.27 -36.92
CA PRO A 41 148.90 -32.19 -36.42
C PRO A 41 148.77 -32.13 -34.89
N VAL A 42 149.89 -31.98 -34.17
CA VAL A 42 149.93 -32.01 -32.69
C VAL A 42 149.25 -30.79 -32.06
N LEU A 43 149.34 -29.62 -32.70
CA LEU A 43 148.72 -28.38 -32.19
C LEU A 43 147.34 -28.11 -32.79
N MET A 44 147.11 -28.42 -34.07
CA MET A 44 145.83 -28.16 -34.72
C MET A 44 144.76 -29.19 -34.37
N GLN A 45 145.12 -30.46 -34.12
CA GLN A 45 144.14 -31.51 -33.82
C GLN A 45 143.36 -31.25 -32.51
N PRO A 46 143.97 -30.84 -31.38
CA PRO A 46 143.22 -30.49 -30.17
C PRO A 46 142.33 -29.26 -30.36
N LEU A 47 142.81 -28.24 -31.09
CA LEU A 47 142.03 -27.05 -31.41
C LEU A 47 140.85 -27.38 -32.32
N GLN A 48 141.05 -28.19 -33.35
CA GLN A 48 140.00 -28.64 -34.27
C GLN A 48 138.97 -29.54 -33.55
N GLN A 49 139.43 -30.38 -32.63
CA GLN A 49 138.55 -31.19 -31.77
C GLN A 49 137.74 -30.30 -30.81
N HIS A 50 138.34 -29.26 -30.24
CA HIS A 50 137.66 -28.32 -29.36
C HIS A 50 136.64 -27.45 -30.11
N VAL A 51 136.98 -26.97 -31.31
CA VAL A 51 136.05 -26.26 -32.20
C VAL A 51 134.88 -27.16 -32.59
N MET A 52 135.12 -28.43 -32.93
CA MET A 52 134.02 -29.38 -33.17
C MET A 52 133.15 -29.59 -31.93
N GLN A 53 133.73 -29.71 -30.73
CA GLN A 53 132.97 -29.84 -29.48
C GLN A 53 132.13 -28.58 -29.19
N LEU A 54 132.67 -27.38 -29.42
CA LEU A 54 131.95 -26.12 -29.30
C LEU A 54 130.81 -26.01 -30.31
N GLN A 55 131.02 -26.43 -31.55
CA GLN A 55 129.97 -26.49 -32.57
C GLN A 55 128.86 -27.48 -32.17
N GLN A 56 129.22 -28.68 -31.70
CA GLN A 56 128.24 -29.67 -31.24
C GLN A 56 127.47 -29.20 -30.00
N THR A 57 128.12 -28.50 -29.06
CA THR A 57 127.45 -27.95 -27.87
C THR A 57 126.56 -26.77 -28.23
N ASN A 58 126.97 -25.87 -29.13
CA ASN A 58 126.12 -24.80 -29.63
C ASN A 58 124.88 -25.34 -30.37
N LEU A 59 125.03 -26.35 -31.25
CA LEU A 59 123.89 -26.98 -31.90
C LEU A 59 122.90 -27.59 -30.89
N ARG A 60 123.40 -28.25 -29.84
CA ARG A 60 122.53 -28.76 -28.76
C ARG A 60 121.85 -27.63 -27.99
N LEU A 61 122.54 -26.52 -27.72
CA LEU A 61 121.95 -25.34 -27.09
C LEU A 61 120.89 -24.69 -27.99
N GLU A 62 121.11 -24.64 -29.30
CA GLU A 62 120.11 -24.19 -30.29
C GLU A 62 118.88 -25.09 -30.29
N GLU A 63 119.05 -26.41 -30.30
CA GLU A 63 117.93 -27.37 -30.19
C GLU A 63 117.15 -27.19 -28.88
N HIS A 64 117.86 -27.03 -27.76
CA HIS A 64 117.23 -26.79 -26.45
C HIS A 64 116.49 -25.46 -26.39
N THR A 65 117.07 -24.37 -26.93
CA THR A 65 116.42 -23.06 -26.96
C THR A 65 115.17 -23.08 -27.85
N HIS A 66 115.21 -23.74 -29.01
CA HIS A 66 114.02 -23.94 -29.84
C HIS A 66 112.93 -24.74 -29.12
N SER A 67 113.30 -25.80 -28.40
CA SER A 67 112.36 -26.58 -27.58
C SER A 67 111.72 -25.75 -26.47
N LEU A 68 112.51 -24.94 -25.75
CA LEU A 68 112.01 -24.02 -24.72
C LEU A 68 111.08 -22.94 -25.30
N ILE A 69 111.40 -22.39 -26.47
CA ILE A 69 110.54 -21.41 -27.16
C ILE A 69 109.20 -22.06 -27.53
N SER A 70 109.23 -23.28 -28.10
CA SER A 70 108.01 -24.03 -28.43
C SER A 70 107.17 -24.32 -27.19
N LEU A 71 107.79 -24.74 -26.09
CA LEU A 71 107.10 -24.99 -24.82
C LEU A 71 106.51 -23.71 -24.23
N ALA A 72 107.24 -22.59 -24.25
CA ALA A 72 106.73 -21.30 -23.78
C ALA A 72 105.54 -20.81 -24.63
N GLN A 73 105.59 -20.98 -25.95
CA GLN A 73 104.46 -20.67 -26.84
C GLN A 73 103.25 -21.56 -26.55
N ASN A 74 103.46 -22.86 -26.31
CA ASN A 74 102.38 -23.78 -25.96
C ASN A 74 101.75 -23.43 -24.61
N LEU A 75 102.54 -23.12 -23.59
CA LEU A 75 102.04 -22.66 -22.29
C LEU A 75 101.27 -21.34 -22.41
N ARG A 76 101.73 -20.41 -23.27
CA ARG A 76 101.02 -19.16 -23.54
C ARG A 76 99.65 -19.40 -24.19
N ARG A 77 99.58 -20.26 -25.21
CA ARG A 77 98.31 -20.66 -25.84
C ARG A 77 97.38 -21.35 -24.85
N GLN A 78 97.91 -22.24 -24.00
CA GLN A 78 97.11 -22.90 -22.95
C GLN A 78 96.57 -21.89 -21.94
N ARG A 79 97.39 -20.91 -21.51
CA ARG A 79 96.94 -19.83 -20.62
C ARG A 79 95.83 -19.01 -21.26
N GLU A 80 95.99 -18.61 -22.51
CA GLU A 80 94.96 -17.84 -23.26
C GLU A 80 93.66 -18.64 -23.39
N HIS A 81 93.74 -19.95 -23.68
CA HIS A 81 92.59 -20.83 -23.73
C HIS A 81 91.89 -20.95 -22.36
N VAL A 82 92.64 -21.11 -21.27
CA VAL A 82 92.07 -21.16 -19.91
C VAL A 82 91.42 -19.82 -19.57
N GLN A 83 92.04 -18.69 -19.90
CA GLN A 83 91.48 -17.35 -19.67
C GLN A 83 90.18 -17.13 -20.44
N LEU A 84 90.11 -17.54 -21.70
CA LEU A 84 88.86 -17.49 -22.48
C LEU A 84 87.77 -18.34 -21.83
N ARG A 85 88.11 -19.57 -21.42
CA ARG A 85 87.16 -20.47 -20.76
C ARG A 85 86.67 -19.92 -19.41
N THR A 86 87.55 -19.29 -18.63
CA THR A 86 87.14 -18.64 -17.38
C THR A 86 86.23 -17.45 -17.63
N ASN A 87 86.46 -16.67 -18.69
CA ASN A 87 85.59 -15.54 -19.03
C ASN A 87 84.19 -16.00 -19.45
N VAL A 88 84.09 -17.06 -20.26
CA VAL A 88 82.79 -17.65 -20.65
C VAL A 88 82.05 -18.19 -19.43
N LEU A 89 82.74 -18.91 -18.54
CA LEU A 89 82.12 -19.40 -17.30
C LEU A 89 81.67 -18.25 -16.40
N GLN A 90 82.44 -17.17 -16.32
CA GLN A 90 82.06 -15.99 -15.55
C GLN A 90 80.79 -15.35 -16.10
N THR A 91 80.68 -15.20 -17.43
CA THR A 91 79.45 -14.69 -18.05
C THR A 91 78.25 -15.57 -17.79
N ASP A 92 78.42 -16.90 -17.84
CA ASP A 92 77.32 -17.85 -17.55
C ASP A 92 76.87 -17.78 -16.09
N VAL A 93 77.81 -17.62 -15.16
CA VAL A 93 77.53 -17.40 -13.73
C VAL A 93 76.75 -16.10 -13.52
N ASP A 94 77.19 -15.00 -14.16
CA ASP A 94 76.52 -13.70 -14.03
C ASP A 94 75.09 -13.75 -14.58
N VAL A 95 74.88 -14.39 -15.74
CA VAL A 95 73.54 -14.61 -16.32
C VAL A 95 72.67 -15.48 -15.40
N SER A 96 73.22 -16.57 -14.86
CA SER A 96 72.50 -17.47 -13.95
C SER A 96 72.12 -16.76 -12.65
N MET A 97 72.98 -15.88 -12.12
CA MET A 97 72.71 -15.08 -10.93
C MET A 97 71.64 -14.03 -11.18
N ALA A 98 71.67 -13.37 -12.34
CA ALA A 98 70.62 -12.43 -12.75
C ALA A 98 69.26 -13.15 -12.88
N PHE A 99 69.22 -14.29 -13.57
CA PHE A 99 68.02 -15.12 -13.68
C PHE A 99 67.49 -15.55 -12.31
N ARG A 100 68.37 -16.04 -11.42
CA ARG A 100 67.98 -16.41 -10.05
C ARG A 100 67.37 -15.24 -9.29
N LYS A 101 67.94 -14.04 -9.42
CA LYS A 101 67.41 -12.82 -8.79
C LYS A 101 66.00 -12.49 -9.31
N ASP A 102 65.78 -12.62 -10.61
CA ASP A 102 64.46 -12.39 -11.21
C ASP A 102 63.42 -13.43 -10.77
N VAL A 103 63.80 -14.71 -10.71
CA VAL A 103 62.94 -15.78 -10.19
C VAL A 103 62.57 -15.52 -8.73
N LEU A 104 63.54 -15.16 -7.88
CA LEU A 104 63.25 -14.82 -6.47
C LEU A 104 62.29 -13.64 -6.35
N ARG A 105 62.45 -12.60 -7.18
CA ARG A 105 61.52 -11.47 -7.23
C ARG A 105 60.12 -11.90 -7.66
N GLN A 106 60.01 -12.78 -8.65
CA GLN A 106 58.72 -13.33 -9.09
C GLN A 106 58.06 -14.17 -7.99
N VAL A 107 58.81 -15.01 -7.30
CA VAL A 107 58.33 -15.80 -6.16
C VAL A 107 57.78 -14.90 -5.05
N GLU A 108 58.49 -13.82 -4.71
CA GLU A 108 58.01 -12.89 -3.67
C GLU A 108 56.74 -12.15 -4.11
N ASN A 109 56.66 -11.74 -5.38
CA ASN A 109 55.44 -11.12 -5.93
C ASN A 109 54.25 -12.10 -5.88
N VAL A 110 54.45 -13.36 -6.26
CA VAL A 110 53.40 -14.39 -6.21
C VAL A 110 52.99 -14.65 -4.76
N LYS A 111 53.94 -14.74 -3.84
CA LYS A 111 53.66 -14.87 -2.40
C LYS A 111 52.81 -13.71 -1.87
N GLY A 112 53.15 -12.48 -2.25
CA GLY A 112 52.34 -11.30 -1.91
C GLY A 112 50.94 -11.33 -2.54
N MET A 113 50.78 -11.85 -3.75
CA MET A 113 49.46 -12.05 -4.37
C MET A 113 48.64 -13.13 -3.66
N VAL A 114 49.25 -14.26 -3.29
CA VAL A 114 48.57 -15.34 -2.55
C VAL A 114 48.06 -14.82 -1.21
N GLN A 115 48.87 -14.06 -0.47
CA GLN A 115 48.44 -13.45 0.80
C GLN A 115 47.23 -12.53 0.61
N ARG A 116 47.21 -11.69 -0.42
CA ARG A 116 46.06 -10.82 -0.72
C ARG A 116 44.81 -11.63 -1.06
N LEU A 117 44.95 -12.71 -1.82
CA LEU A 117 43.84 -13.60 -2.15
C LEU A 117 43.28 -14.30 -0.91
N ASP A 118 44.15 -14.72 0.01
CA ASP A 118 43.73 -15.31 1.29
C ASP A 118 42.99 -14.29 2.17
N ASP A 119 43.47 -13.04 2.23
CA ASP A 119 42.81 -11.95 2.94
C ASP A 119 41.42 -11.63 2.32
N ASP A 120 41.34 -11.56 0.99
CA ASP A 120 40.10 -11.32 0.26
C ASP A 120 39.12 -12.49 0.44
N GLN A 121 39.59 -13.73 0.41
CA GLN A 121 38.78 -14.92 0.68
C GLN A 121 38.27 -14.93 2.12
N SER A 122 39.10 -14.55 3.09
CA SER A 122 38.70 -14.43 4.50
C SER A 122 37.66 -13.33 4.70
N ALA A 123 37.82 -12.19 4.02
CA ALA A 123 36.83 -11.12 4.04
C ALA A 123 35.50 -11.54 3.39
N ALA A 124 35.55 -12.25 2.26
CA ALA A 124 34.37 -12.74 1.55
C ALA A 124 33.61 -13.79 2.38
N THR A 125 34.30 -14.72 3.03
CA THR A 125 33.67 -15.73 3.90
C THR A 125 33.00 -15.09 5.11
N ALA A 126 33.62 -14.08 5.72
CA ALA A 126 33.00 -13.30 6.80
C ALA A 126 31.73 -12.55 6.34
N ARG A 127 31.75 -11.95 5.13
CA ARG A 127 30.56 -11.32 4.52
C ARG A 127 29.45 -12.33 4.28
N LEU A 128 29.76 -13.50 3.72
CA LEU A 128 28.77 -14.57 3.51
C LEU A 128 28.17 -15.06 4.84
N ALA A 129 28.98 -15.21 5.89
CA ALA A 129 28.48 -15.59 7.21
C ALA A 129 27.55 -14.54 7.83
N ARG A 130 27.78 -13.25 7.55
CA ARG A 130 26.86 -12.17 7.93
C ARG A 130 25.56 -12.24 7.15
N ILE A 131 25.62 -12.34 5.83
CA ILE A 131 24.43 -12.45 4.96
C ILE A 131 23.56 -13.63 5.37
N ARG A 132 24.16 -14.79 5.67
CA ARG A 132 23.42 -15.97 6.15
C ARG A 132 22.68 -15.72 7.46
N ARG A 133 23.30 -15.01 8.42
CA ARG A 133 22.64 -14.61 9.68
C ARG A 133 21.48 -13.66 9.43
N ASP A 134 21.67 -12.68 8.55
CA ASP A 134 20.63 -11.70 8.21
C ASP A 134 19.44 -12.40 7.53
N ILE A 135 19.68 -13.38 6.65
CA ILE A 135 18.62 -14.19 6.03
C ILE A 135 17.83 -14.96 7.10
N LEU A 136 18.49 -15.61 8.06
CA LEU A 136 17.80 -16.33 9.14
C LEU A 136 16.96 -15.38 10.02
N ALA A 137 17.49 -14.18 10.31
CA ALA A 137 16.74 -13.17 11.06
C ALA A 137 15.49 -12.72 10.30
N LEU A 138 15.61 -12.42 9.00
CA LEU A 138 14.48 -12.05 8.15
C LEU A 138 13.45 -13.18 8.01
N GLN A 139 13.90 -14.44 7.94
CA GLN A 139 12.99 -15.60 7.93
C GLN A 139 12.19 -15.68 9.24
N SER A 140 12.84 -15.53 10.39
CA SER A 140 12.14 -15.52 11.69
C SER A 140 11.12 -14.38 11.79
N GLN A 141 11.45 -13.20 11.26
CA GLN A 141 10.55 -12.06 11.24
C GLN A 141 9.36 -12.29 10.30
N ARG A 142 9.60 -12.88 9.13
CA ARG A 142 8.54 -13.26 8.17
C ARG A 142 7.59 -14.27 8.80
N ASP A 143 8.12 -15.29 9.46
CA ASP A 143 7.29 -16.35 10.07
C ASP A 143 6.44 -15.78 11.22
N GLY A 144 7.00 -14.85 12.01
CA GLY A 144 6.23 -14.08 13.00
C GLY A 144 5.11 -13.25 12.37
N ALA A 145 5.42 -12.49 11.32
CA ALA A 145 4.42 -11.70 10.60
C ALA A 145 3.32 -12.57 9.95
N GLN A 146 3.66 -13.75 9.44
CA GLN A 146 2.68 -14.70 8.92
C GLN A 146 1.76 -15.25 10.02
N HIS A 147 2.30 -15.48 11.22
CA HIS A 147 1.50 -15.85 12.38
C HIS A 147 0.51 -14.74 12.75
N ASP A 148 0.97 -13.49 12.82
CA ASP A 148 0.13 -12.33 13.13
C ASP A 148 -1.00 -12.14 12.10
N VAL A 149 -0.69 -12.32 10.81
CA VAL A 149 -1.70 -12.31 9.74
C VAL A 149 -2.73 -13.43 9.95
N GLY A 150 -2.28 -14.62 10.36
CA GLY A 150 -3.16 -15.72 10.72
C GLY A 150 -4.12 -15.35 11.86
N VAL A 151 -3.61 -14.74 12.93
CA VAL A 151 -4.41 -14.28 14.07
C VAL A 151 -5.43 -13.23 13.64
N CYS A 152 -5.00 -12.21 12.88
CA CYS A 152 -5.91 -11.18 12.35
C CYS A 152 -7.03 -11.79 11.50
N ASN A 153 -6.71 -12.72 10.60
CA ASN A 153 -7.73 -13.38 9.77
C ASN A 153 -8.74 -14.17 10.62
N THR A 154 -8.28 -14.86 11.67
CA THR A 154 -9.21 -15.56 12.57
C THR A 154 -10.12 -14.60 13.34
N GLU A 155 -9.60 -13.43 13.75
CA GLU A 155 -10.40 -12.43 14.46
C GLU A 155 -11.38 -11.71 13.52
N THR A 156 -10.96 -11.38 12.30
CA THR A 156 -11.85 -10.85 11.26
C THR A 156 -13.00 -11.83 10.98
N GLY A 157 -12.71 -13.13 10.85
CA GLY A 157 -13.75 -14.15 10.68
C GLY A 157 -14.75 -14.20 11.85
N ARG A 158 -14.30 -14.00 13.09
CA ARG A 158 -15.20 -13.90 14.25
C ARG A 158 -16.08 -12.64 14.21
N ILE A 159 -15.51 -11.52 13.78
CA ILE A 159 -16.25 -10.25 13.64
C ILE A 159 -17.31 -10.40 12.55
N ASP A 160 -16.98 -11.01 11.42
CA ASP A 160 -17.93 -11.28 10.33
C ASP A 160 -19.06 -12.20 10.79
N ASP A 161 -18.73 -13.30 11.49
CA ASP A 161 -19.73 -14.19 12.10
C ASP A 161 -20.65 -13.46 13.10
N MET A 162 -20.10 -12.53 13.89
CA MET A 162 -20.88 -11.70 14.81
C MET A 162 -21.76 -10.69 14.06
N HIS A 163 -21.24 -10.10 12.99
CA HIS A 163 -21.98 -9.17 12.14
C HIS A 163 -23.19 -9.86 11.51
N ASP A 164 -23.00 -11.03 10.90
CA ASP A 164 -24.06 -11.81 10.29
C ASP A 164 -25.15 -12.19 11.30
N ARG A 165 -24.75 -12.60 12.52
CA ARG A 165 -25.69 -12.86 13.61
C ARG A 165 -26.48 -11.62 14.01
N LEU A 166 -25.83 -10.46 14.09
CA LEU A 166 -26.49 -9.21 14.44
C LEU A 166 -27.47 -8.77 13.35
N VAL A 167 -27.08 -8.89 12.08
CA VAL A 167 -27.95 -8.60 10.92
C VAL A 167 -29.18 -9.49 10.95
N LEU A 168 -29.01 -10.81 11.15
CA LEU A 168 -30.14 -11.74 11.26
C LEU A 168 -31.05 -11.40 12.45
N GLN A 169 -30.47 -11.06 13.61
CA GLN A 169 -31.26 -10.72 14.80
C GLN A 169 -32.03 -9.39 14.62
N THR A 170 -31.40 -8.38 14.02
CA THR A 170 -32.03 -7.09 13.75
C THR A 170 -33.15 -7.22 12.72
N HIS A 171 -32.93 -7.99 11.65
CA HIS A 171 -33.96 -8.30 10.66
C HIS A 171 -35.16 -9.03 11.30
N ALA A 172 -34.92 -10.05 12.12
CA ALA A 172 -35.98 -10.77 12.83
C ALA A 172 -36.79 -9.85 13.77
N ARG A 173 -36.13 -8.90 14.46
CA ARG A 173 -36.81 -7.88 15.28
C ARG A 173 -37.63 -6.90 14.44
N GLN A 174 -37.17 -6.55 13.24
CA GLN A 174 -37.92 -5.68 12.33
C GLN A 174 -39.16 -6.39 11.78
N CYS A 175 -39.05 -7.64 11.35
CA CYS A 175 -40.20 -8.44 10.91
C CYS A 175 -41.27 -8.55 12.00
N THR A 176 -40.89 -8.90 13.23
CA THR A 176 -41.85 -8.99 14.35
C THR A 176 -42.53 -7.66 14.68
N ARG A 177 -41.81 -6.52 14.56
CA ARG A 177 -42.41 -5.17 14.69
C ARG A 177 -43.39 -4.86 13.56
N LEU A 178 -43.05 -5.21 12.33
CA LEU A 178 -43.94 -5.00 11.18
C LEU A 178 -45.20 -5.85 11.28
N ASP A 179 -45.09 -7.11 11.72
CA ASP A 179 -46.24 -7.98 11.95
C ASP A 179 -47.15 -7.46 13.08
N ALA A 180 -46.56 -6.96 14.17
CA ALA A 180 -47.31 -6.33 15.26
C ALA A 180 -48.03 -5.04 14.80
N LEU A 181 -47.42 -4.24 13.93
CA LEU A 181 -48.08 -3.08 13.32
C LEU A 181 -49.21 -3.51 12.38
N ALA A 182 -48.98 -4.50 11.51
CA ALA A 182 -49.98 -5.02 10.58
C ALA A 182 -51.23 -5.53 11.32
N THR A 183 -51.05 -6.29 12.40
CA THR A 183 -52.15 -6.77 13.26
C THR A 183 -52.87 -5.62 13.98
N GLN A 184 -52.16 -4.58 14.42
CA GLN A 184 -52.75 -3.40 15.04
C GLN A 184 -53.55 -2.53 14.05
N PHE A 185 -53.12 -2.45 12.79
CA PHE A 185 -53.85 -1.77 11.71
C PHE A 185 -55.09 -2.56 11.27
N ALA A 186 -55.01 -3.90 11.21
CA ALA A 186 -56.15 -4.75 10.90
C ALA A 186 -57.31 -4.56 11.88
N LEU A 187 -57.03 -4.52 13.18
CA LEU A 187 -58.04 -4.33 14.24
C LEU A 187 -58.70 -2.94 14.26
N LYS A 188 -58.05 -1.90 13.71
CA LYS A 188 -58.53 -0.50 13.79
C LYS A 188 -59.18 -0.01 12.49
N CYS A 189 -58.78 -0.53 11.33
CA CYS A 189 -59.40 -0.20 10.04
C CYS A 189 -60.67 -1.04 9.74
N GLU A 190 -60.94 -2.11 10.50
CA GLU A 190 -62.20 -2.86 10.36
C GLU A 190 -63.42 -2.07 10.84
N VAL A 191 -63.32 -1.17 11.82
CA VAL A 191 -64.50 -0.42 12.31
C VAL A 191 -65.06 0.54 11.24
N VAL A 192 -64.18 1.22 10.50
CA VAL A 192 -64.55 2.10 9.37
C VAL A 192 -65.08 1.27 8.19
N ARG A 193 -64.45 0.12 7.88
CA ARG A 193 -64.93 -0.79 6.83
C ARG A 193 -66.24 -1.50 7.19
N MET A 194 -66.48 -1.80 8.46
CA MET A 194 -67.72 -2.44 8.95
C MET A 194 -68.89 -1.45 8.91
N ALA A 195 -68.67 -0.17 9.21
CA ALA A 195 -69.67 0.89 8.98
C ALA A 195 -70.07 0.95 7.50
N MET A 196 -69.11 0.81 6.57
CA MET A 196 -69.41 0.74 5.13
C MET A 196 -69.97 -0.61 4.63
N ARG A 197 -70.06 -1.66 5.45
CA ARG A 197 -70.66 -2.95 5.02
C ARG A 197 -72.18 -2.98 5.13
N PHE A 198 -72.76 -2.13 5.98
CA PHE A 198 -74.21 -2.06 6.22
C PHE A 198 -74.81 -0.75 5.70
N GLU A 199 -74.41 -0.38 4.50
CA GLU A 199 -74.77 0.88 3.81
C GLU A 199 -76.27 1.20 3.76
N LYS A 200 -77.14 0.19 3.78
CA LYS A 200 -78.60 0.36 3.62
C LYS A 200 -79.37 0.30 4.95
N ASN A 201 -78.71 0.03 6.08
CA ASN A 201 -79.38 -0.15 7.37
C ASN A 201 -79.18 1.07 8.28
N GLU A 202 -80.21 1.89 8.38
CA GLU A 202 -80.21 3.13 9.17
C GLU A 202 -79.81 2.93 10.63
N ASN A 203 -80.36 1.91 11.31
CA ASN A 203 -80.08 1.68 12.73
C ASN A 203 -78.61 1.28 12.97
N LEU A 204 -78.05 0.47 12.06
CA LEU A 204 -76.64 0.08 12.14
C LEU A 204 -75.71 1.24 11.80
N GLN A 205 -76.12 2.15 10.89
CA GLN A 205 -75.36 3.36 10.59
C GLN A 205 -75.36 4.34 11.77
N ALA A 206 -76.51 4.56 12.41
CA ALA A 206 -76.60 5.36 13.63
C ALA A 206 -75.72 4.80 14.75
N GLN A 207 -75.77 3.49 14.99
CA GLN A 207 -74.93 2.83 16.01
C GLN A 207 -73.43 2.88 15.65
N SER A 208 -73.10 2.79 14.36
CA SER A 208 -71.72 2.91 13.87
C SER A 208 -71.19 4.32 14.06
N LEU A 209 -71.95 5.37 13.72
CA LEU A 209 -71.58 6.77 13.97
C LEU A 209 -71.40 7.05 15.45
N ARG A 210 -72.30 6.54 16.32
CA ARG A 210 -72.16 6.67 17.77
C ARG A 210 -70.90 6.00 18.32
N SER A 211 -70.58 4.82 17.80
CA SER A 211 -69.36 4.09 18.17
C SER A 211 -68.10 4.82 17.69
N LEU A 212 -68.14 5.36 16.46
CA LEU A 212 -67.08 6.21 15.91
C LEU A 212 -66.91 7.48 16.74
N LEU A 213 -67.99 8.14 17.16
CA LEU A 213 -67.96 9.30 18.06
C LEU A 213 -67.30 8.96 19.39
N GLN A 214 -67.65 7.83 20.00
CA GLN A 214 -67.01 7.38 21.25
C GLN A 214 -65.52 7.09 21.07
N MET A 215 -65.13 6.51 19.93
CA MET A 215 -63.72 6.25 19.59
C MET A 215 -62.95 7.55 19.31
N CYS A 216 -63.59 8.52 18.66
CA CYS A 216 -62.98 9.80 18.31
C CYS A 216 -62.72 10.68 19.54
N ARG A 217 -63.31 10.39 20.71
CA ARG A 217 -62.95 11.06 21.97
C ARG A 217 -61.50 10.82 22.39
N LYS A 218 -60.84 9.78 21.87
CA LYS A 218 -59.42 9.50 22.12
C LYS A 218 -58.56 10.13 21.00
N PRO A 219 -57.63 11.06 21.32
CA PRO A 219 -56.88 11.81 20.31
C PRO A 219 -56.07 10.92 19.37
N ALA A 220 -55.36 9.92 19.90
CA ALA A 220 -54.55 8.98 19.10
C ALA A 220 -55.37 8.09 18.16
N THR A 221 -56.66 7.88 18.44
CA THR A 221 -57.56 7.10 17.57
C THR A 221 -58.20 7.99 16.51
N ARG A 222 -58.58 9.21 16.89
CA ARG A 222 -59.18 10.21 16.01
C ARG A 222 -58.26 10.62 14.87
N GLU A 223 -57.00 10.96 15.15
CA GLU A 223 -56.01 11.33 14.11
C GLU A 223 -55.92 10.24 13.03
N LYS A 224 -55.89 8.97 13.47
CA LYS A 224 -55.84 7.81 12.58
C LYS A 224 -57.13 7.59 11.80
N LEU A 225 -58.29 7.84 12.40
CA LEU A 225 -59.58 7.74 11.70
C LEU A 225 -59.73 8.84 10.65
N VAL A 226 -59.25 10.05 10.94
CA VAL A 226 -59.22 11.17 9.99
C VAL A 226 -58.34 10.85 8.78
N ILE A 227 -57.12 10.34 9.00
CA ILE A 227 -56.22 9.89 7.92
C ILE A 227 -56.89 8.81 7.04
N ASN A 228 -57.74 7.98 7.64
CA ASN A 228 -58.49 6.93 6.95
C ASN A 228 -59.84 7.40 6.35
N GLY A 229 -60.05 8.71 6.21
CA GLY A 229 -61.20 9.25 5.48
C GLY A 229 -62.50 9.39 6.30
N LEU A 230 -62.42 9.47 7.63
CA LEU A 230 -63.59 9.66 8.49
C LEU A 230 -64.44 10.87 8.10
N GLN A 231 -63.83 11.99 7.70
CA GLN A 231 -64.56 13.20 7.29
C GLN A 231 -65.51 12.92 6.11
N ARG A 232 -65.02 12.20 5.10
CA ARG A 232 -65.80 11.81 3.94
C ARG A 232 -66.92 10.83 4.31
N LEU A 233 -66.60 9.83 5.14
CA LEU A 233 -67.57 8.83 5.58
C LEU A 233 -68.74 9.45 6.36
N VAL A 234 -68.48 10.38 7.27
CA VAL A 234 -69.53 11.05 8.06
C VAL A 234 -70.49 11.80 7.13
N LEU A 235 -69.96 12.54 6.17
CA LEU A 235 -70.79 13.26 5.19
C LEU A 235 -71.58 12.31 4.29
N GLU A 236 -70.97 11.23 3.81
CA GLU A 236 -71.65 10.23 2.98
C GLU A 236 -72.81 9.56 3.73
N ILE A 237 -72.63 9.23 5.02
CA ILE A 237 -73.71 8.63 5.84
C ILE A 237 -74.83 9.64 6.08
N MET A 238 -74.51 10.89 6.42
CA MET A 238 -75.52 11.95 6.64
C MET A 238 -76.31 12.27 5.38
N GLN A 239 -75.64 12.37 4.22
CA GLN A 239 -76.30 12.62 2.93
C GLN A 239 -77.21 11.48 2.49
N ARG A 240 -76.86 10.24 2.86
CA ARG A 240 -77.65 9.05 2.50
C ARG A 240 -78.93 8.92 3.33
N PHE A 241 -78.91 9.40 4.57
CA PHE A 241 -80.04 9.31 5.49
C PHE A 241 -80.41 10.69 6.06
N PRO A 242 -80.81 11.65 5.20
CA PRO A 242 -81.03 13.04 5.61
C PRO A 242 -82.22 13.19 6.57
N LYS A 243 -83.15 12.23 6.59
CA LYS A 243 -84.34 12.24 7.45
C LYS A 243 -84.17 11.51 8.78
N ASN A 244 -83.00 10.94 9.05
CA ASN A 244 -82.76 10.22 10.29
C ASN A 244 -82.11 11.13 11.34
N GLU A 245 -82.90 11.53 12.33
CA GLU A 245 -82.48 12.45 13.40
C GLU A 245 -81.22 11.96 14.14
N SER A 246 -81.16 10.66 14.44
CA SER A 246 -80.04 10.10 15.22
C SER A 246 -78.71 10.14 14.46
N ILE A 247 -78.74 9.84 13.15
CA ILE A 247 -77.59 9.92 12.25
C ILE A 247 -77.15 11.38 12.10
N TYR A 248 -78.11 12.30 11.94
CA TYR A 248 -77.83 13.71 11.78
C TYR A 248 -77.17 14.31 13.04
N LEU A 249 -77.71 14.03 14.23
CA LEU A 249 -77.18 14.51 15.49
C LEU A 249 -75.79 13.92 15.82
N ASP A 250 -75.62 12.61 15.66
CA ASP A 250 -74.33 11.93 15.89
C ASP A 250 -73.27 12.40 14.86
N GLY A 251 -73.69 12.68 13.62
CA GLY A 251 -72.86 13.26 12.57
C GLY A 251 -72.44 14.71 12.86
N CYS A 252 -73.37 15.57 13.30
CA CYS A 252 -73.07 16.93 13.74
C CYS A 252 -72.10 16.95 14.93
N ALA A 253 -72.29 16.07 15.91
CA ALA A 253 -71.39 15.94 17.05
C ALA A 253 -69.97 15.50 16.63
N LEU A 254 -69.86 14.63 15.63
CA LEU A 254 -68.57 14.25 15.04
C LEU A 254 -67.90 15.41 14.30
N ILE A 255 -68.65 16.17 13.50
CA ILE A 255 -68.13 17.35 12.80
C ILE A 255 -67.60 18.37 13.81
N LEU A 256 -68.39 18.67 14.85
CA LEU A 256 -67.99 19.56 15.96
C LEU A 256 -66.71 19.13 16.64
N LEU A 257 -66.61 17.85 17.00
CA LEU A 257 -65.44 17.30 17.68
C LEU A 257 -64.18 17.41 16.80
N LEU A 258 -64.32 17.23 15.49
CA LEU A 258 -63.21 17.32 14.54
C LEU A 258 -62.81 18.78 14.28
N THR A 259 -63.76 19.71 14.16
CA THR A 259 -63.50 21.14 13.91
C THR A 259 -62.87 21.84 15.11
N GLN A 260 -63.41 21.63 16.32
CA GLN A 260 -62.90 22.27 17.55
C GLN A 260 -61.43 21.95 17.81
N GLU A 261 -61.01 20.73 17.49
CA GLU A 261 -59.62 20.32 17.70
C GLU A 261 -58.68 20.75 16.60
N ALA A 262 -59.16 20.78 15.35
CA ALA A 262 -58.39 21.38 14.27
C ALA A 262 -58.05 22.85 14.60
N ASP A 263 -58.94 23.55 15.29
CA ASP A 263 -58.72 24.91 15.79
C ASP A 263 -57.82 24.95 17.04
N ALA A 264 -57.94 23.99 17.97
CA ALA A 264 -57.07 23.89 19.14
C ALA A 264 -55.60 23.62 18.75
N ALA A 265 -55.35 22.66 17.86
CA ALA A 265 -54.03 22.32 17.36
C ALA A 265 -53.36 23.50 16.63
N ASN A 266 -54.14 24.30 15.89
CA ASN A 266 -53.66 25.51 15.23
C ASN A 266 -53.30 26.64 16.21
N LYS A 267 -54.00 26.75 17.34
CA LYS A 267 -53.69 27.76 18.38
C LYS A 267 -52.41 27.39 19.15
N GLU A 268 -52.17 26.11 19.39
CA GLU A 268 -50.93 25.63 20.02
C GLU A 268 -49.70 25.78 19.11
N GLY A 269 -49.88 25.68 17.79
CA GLY A 269 -48.82 25.95 16.81
C GLY A 269 -48.37 27.41 16.69
N LEU A 270 -49.14 28.38 17.22
CA LEU A 270 -48.81 29.81 17.15
C LEU A 270 -47.91 30.31 18.31
N HIS A 271 -47.62 29.49 19.33
CA HIS A 271 -46.83 29.90 20.50
C HIS A 271 -45.63 28.98 20.83
N GLY A 272 -45.19 28.10 19.91
CA GLY A 272 -43.94 27.34 20.04
C GLY A 272 -42.74 28.07 19.42
N PRO A 273 -41.54 28.04 20.03
CA PRO A 273 -40.41 28.86 19.60
C PRO A 273 -39.87 28.41 18.25
N THR A 274 -39.51 29.41 17.44
CA THR A 274 -38.74 29.29 16.21
C THR A 274 -37.44 28.52 16.45
N HIS A 275 -37.41 27.26 16.01
CA HIS A 275 -36.17 26.59 15.63
C HIS A 275 -36.25 26.25 14.14
N GLU A 276 -35.53 27.05 13.36
CA GLU A 276 -35.16 26.75 11.98
C GLU A 276 -34.40 25.42 11.97
N GLY A 277 -34.91 24.40 11.28
CA GLY A 277 -34.17 23.15 11.13
C GLY A 277 -34.93 21.96 10.56
N ASP A 278 -36.24 21.85 10.78
CA ASP A 278 -37.02 20.71 10.27
C ASP A 278 -38.28 21.19 9.55
N ALA A 279 -38.18 21.36 8.24
CA ALA A 279 -39.29 21.59 7.32
C ALA A 279 -40.12 20.31 7.10
N ALA A 280 -40.58 19.69 8.19
CA ALA A 280 -41.63 18.68 8.18
C ALA A 280 -42.82 19.29 8.91
N GLY A 281 -43.58 20.10 8.16
CA GLY A 281 -44.66 20.93 8.68
C GLY A 281 -45.57 20.17 9.64
N ALA A 282 -45.99 20.86 10.70
CA ALA A 282 -47.10 20.47 11.55
C ALA A 282 -48.33 20.28 10.66
N ARG A 283 -48.45 19.08 10.07
CA ARG A 283 -49.56 18.67 9.23
C ARG A 283 -50.72 18.50 10.17
N THR A 284 -51.60 19.50 10.23
CA THR A 284 -52.97 19.25 10.65
C THR A 284 -53.51 18.15 9.74
N THR A 285 -53.65 16.94 10.27
CA THR A 285 -54.07 15.74 9.53
C THR A 285 -55.54 15.81 9.08
N ILE A 286 -56.27 16.83 9.52
CA ILE A 286 -57.66 17.11 9.18
C ILE A 286 -57.66 17.90 7.88
N GLY A 287 -58.25 17.33 6.82
CA GLY A 287 -58.45 18.05 5.55
C GLY A 287 -59.44 19.19 5.75
N ALA A 288 -59.24 20.30 5.05
CA ALA A 288 -60.14 21.43 5.11
C ALA A 288 -61.55 21.02 4.62
N TRP A 289 -62.59 21.46 5.33
CA TRP A 289 -63.98 21.18 4.95
C TRP A 289 -64.31 21.91 3.65
N GLN A 290 -65.14 21.30 2.81
CA GLN A 290 -65.82 22.04 1.74
C GLN A 290 -66.98 22.79 2.41
N THR A 291 -66.72 24.03 2.79
CA THR A 291 -67.55 24.76 3.73
C THR A 291 -68.86 25.21 3.09
N ARG A 292 -68.89 25.62 1.81
CA ARG A 292 -70.15 25.98 1.15
C ARG A 292 -71.09 24.77 1.01
N PRO A 293 -70.68 23.62 0.45
CA PRO A 293 -71.53 22.45 0.37
C PRO A 293 -71.97 21.92 1.74
N LEU A 294 -71.10 22.01 2.74
CA LEU A 294 -71.42 21.57 4.10
C LEU A 294 -72.46 22.48 4.75
N VAL A 295 -72.30 23.80 4.66
CA VAL A 295 -73.24 24.77 5.24
C VAL A 295 -74.59 24.69 4.53
N GLU A 296 -74.61 24.59 3.21
CA GLU A 296 -75.85 24.39 2.43
C GLU A 296 -76.55 23.09 2.82
N PHE A 297 -75.81 21.97 2.89
CA PHE A 297 -76.36 20.69 3.31
C PHE A 297 -76.95 20.76 4.71
N LEU A 298 -76.19 21.25 5.70
CA LEU A 298 -76.65 21.35 7.07
C LEU A 298 -77.91 22.22 7.18
N THR A 299 -77.94 23.35 6.48
CA THR A 299 -79.08 24.26 6.46
C THR A 299 -80.32 23.60 5.85
N MET A 300 -80.19 23.03 4.65
CA MET A 300 -81.30 22.38 3.96
C MET A 300 -81.85 21.20 4.74
N THR A 301 -80.98 20.33 5.26
CA THR A 301 -81.40 19.16 6.04
C THR A 301 -82.03 19.56 7.37
N THR A 302 -81.53 20.60 8.05
CA THR A 302 -82.21 21.13 9.25
C THR A 302 -83.61 21.63 8.93
N LEU A 303 -83.82 22.31 7.80
CA LEU A 303 -85.15 22.78 7.40
C LEU A 303 -86.11 21.61 7.10
N GLU A 304 -85.61 20.50 6.53
CA GLU A 304 -86.42 19.29 6.31
C GLU A 304 -86.91 18.65 7.62
N PHE A 305 -86.22 18.89 8.74
CA PHE A 305 -86.63 18.44 10.07
C PHE A 305 -87.65 19.36 10.76
N ALA A 306 -88.21 20.38 10.10
CA ALA A 306 -89.15 21.32 10.74
C ALA A 306 -90.39 20.66 11.40
N HIS A 307 -90.70 19.42 11.05
CA HIS A 307 -91.81 18.63 11.62
C HIS A 307 -91.35 17.49 12.55
N ALA A 308 -90.04 17.37 12.81
CA ALA A 308 -89.48 16.35 13.69
C ALA A 308 -89.68 16.70 15.17
N LEU A 309 -89.80 15.66 16.01
CA LEU A 309 -89.93 15.84 17.46
C LEU A 309 -88.64 16.38 18.11
N ALA A 310 -87.48 16.03 17.55
CA ALA A 310 -86.18 16.53 18.01
C ALA A 310 -85.72 17.79 17.27
N TYR A 311 -86.61 18.51 16.58
CA TYR A 311 -86.24 19.65 15.74
C TYR A 311 -85.45 20.74 16.49
N GLU A 312 -85.78 20.99 17.76
CA GLU A 312 -85.05 21.94 18.60
C GLU A 312 -83.59 21.51 18.83
N ALA A 313 -83.36 20.23 19.15
CA ALA A 313 -82.02 19.67 19.32
C ALA A 313 -81.22 19.65 18.00
N VAL A 314 -81.90 19.42 16.88
CA VAL A 314 -81.32 19.52 15.53
C VAL A 314 -80.89 20.96 15.25
N CYS A 315 -81.75 21.95 15.53
CA CYS A 315 -81.42 23.36 15.36
C CYS A 315 -80.24 23.79 16.24
N GLU A 316 -80.22 23.38 17.51
CA GLU A 316 -79.14 23.67 18.45
C GLU A 316 -77.81 23.08 17.96
N LYS A 317 -77.79 21.81 17.57
CA LYS A 317 -76.55 21.16 17.10
C LYS A 317 -76.07 21.69 15.76
N THR A 318 -76.98 21.98 14.83
CA THR A 318 -76.61 22.66 13.58
C THR A 318 -76.04 24.04 13.88
N HIS A 319 -76.62 24.77 14.82
CA HIS A 319 -76.11 26.08 15.22
C HIS A 319 -74.70 25.99 15.80
N GLU A 320 -74.45 25.05 16.71
CA GLU A 320 -73.10 24.81 17.26
C GLU A 320 -72.10 24.51 16.14
N VAL A 321 -72.45 23.64 15.18
CA VAL A 321 -71.57 23.29 14.04
C VAL A 321 -71.26 24.54 13.21
N LEU A 322 -72.29 25.31 12.85
CA LEU A 322 -72.15 26.54 12.06
C LEU A 322 -71.31 27.59 12.79
N GLN A 323 -71.52 27.77 14.10
CA GLN A 323 -70.66 28.63 14.91
C GLN A 323 -69.22 28.13 14.94
N CYS A 324 -69.00 26.82 15.07
CA CYS A 324 -67.64 26.27 15.07
C CYS A 324 -66.94 26.49 13.73
N LEU A 325 -67.65 26.25 12.61
CA LEU A 325 -67.12 26.48 11.27
C LEU A 325 -66.79 27.96 11.01
N ARG A 326 -67.62 28.89 11.50
CA ARG A 326 -67.39 30.34 11.41
C ARG A 326 -66.05 30.77 12.03
N HIS A 327 -65.65 30.16 13.14
CA HIS A 327 -64.42 30.50 13.85
C HIS A 327 -63.21 29.67 13.39
N SER A 328 -63.43 28.68 12.50
CA SER A 328 -62.39 27.77 12.05
C SER A 328 -61.68 28.30 10.81
N ARG A 329 -60.34 28.15 10.79
CA ARG A 329 -59.49 28.50 9.64
C ARG A 329 -59.41 27.39 8.58
N HIS A 330 -60.15 26.29 8.76
CA HIS A 330 -60.06 25.08 7.94
C HIS A 330 -61.10 25.00 6.83
N CYS A 331 -61.45 26.13 6.21
CA CYS A 331 -62.36 26.20 5.08
C CYS A 331 -61.57 26.12 3.76
N SER A 332 -61.80 25.09 2.95
CA SER A 332 -61.00 24.84 1.73
C SER A 332 -61.38 25.74 0.55
N ASP A 333 -62.57 26.34 0.59
CA ASP A 333 -63.30 26.89 -0.55
C ASP A 333 -63.77 28.34 -0.35
N VAL A 334 -63.37 29.00 0.73
CA VAL A 334 -63.69 30.40 1.02
C VAL A 334 -62.42 31.15 1.40
N GLU A 335 -61.92 31.99 0.49
CA GLU A 335 -60.66 32.74 0.66
C GLU A 335 -60.81 33.95 1.60
N ASP A 336 -62.02 34.50 1.71
CA ASP A 336 -62.31 35.68 2.54
C ASP A 336 -63.17 35.32 3.77
N ALA A 337 -62.64 35.59 4.97
CA ALA A 337 -63.34 35.37 6.22
C ALA A 337 -64.67 36.16 6.32
N SER A 338 -64.78 37.30 5.61
CA SER A 338 -66.02 38.07 5.56
C SER A 338 -67.12 37.39 4.73
N GLU A 339 -66.75 36.65 3.68
CA GLU A 339 -67.68 35.88 2.84
C GLU A 339 -68.21 34.66 3.62
N LEU A 340 -67.33 33.97 4.37
CA LEU A 340 -67.73 32.87 5.25
C LEU A 340 -68.71 33.34 6.33
N ASP A 341 -68.43 34.50 6.92
CA ASP A 341 -69.29 35.11 7.94
C ASP A 341 -70.70 35.40 7.38
N GLU A 342 -70.77 35.92 6.16
CA GLU A 342 -72.04 36.21 5.51
C GLU A 342 -72.83 34.93 5.17
N ILE A 343 -72.16 33.88 4.67
CA ILE A 343 -72.80 32.60 4.33
C ILE A 343 -73.36 31.93 5.58
N VAL A 344 -72.55 31.82 6.65
CA VAL A 344 -72.98 31.22 7.91
C VAL A 344 -74.09 32.04 8.56
N ARG A 345 -74.01 33.38 8.50
CA ARG A 345 -75.06 34.26 9.03
C ARG A 345 -76.37 34.12 8.25
N LYS A 346 -76.35 34.02 6.92
CA LYS A 346 -77.54 33.78 6.10
C LYS A 346 -78.18 32.43 6.41
N ALA A 347 -77.38 31.36 6.45
CA ALA A 347 -77.82 30.02 6.84
C ALA A 347 -78.45 30.00 8.24
N TYR A 348 -77.79 30.63 9.22
CA TYR A 348 -78.31 30.76 10.57
C TYR A 348 -79.64 31.51 10.62
N MET A 349 -79.73 32.67 9.95
CA MET A 349 -80.98 33.44 9.90
C MET A 349 -82.12 32.64 9.28
N GLN A 350 -81.85 31.83 8.25
CA GLN A 350 -82.85 30.93 7.66
C GLN A 350 -83.32 29.87 8.65
N VAL A 351 -82.40 29.20 9.35
CA VAL A 351 -82.75 28.20 10.38
C VAL A 351 -83.53 28.83 11.52
N VAL A 352 -83.14 29.99 12.03
CA VAL A 352 -83.82 30.68 13.13
C VAL A 352 -85.20 31.21 12.72
N GLN A 353 -85.32 31.78 11.52
CA GLN A 353 -86.63 32.23 11.01
C GLN A 353 -87.58 31.05 10.89
N HIS A 354 -87.12 29.92 10.36
CA HIS A 354 -87.93 28.70 10.30
C HIS A 354 -88.21 28.11 11.68
N ALA A 355 -87.26 28.12 12.61
CA ALA A 355 -87.45 27.62 13.96
C ALA A 355 -88.46 28.45 14.76
N SER A 356 -88.41 29.78 14.62
CA SER A 356 -89.38 30.69 15.23
C SER A 356 -90.78 30.49 14.64
N PHE A 357 -90.89 30.26 13.33
CA PHE A 357 -92.15 29.96 12.67
C PHE A 357 -92.69 28.58 13.10
N ALA A 358 -91.84 27.55 13.13
CA ALA A 358 -92.18 26.21 13.56
C ALA A 358 -92.61 26.19 15.04
N SER A 359 -91.89 26.89 15.91
CA SER A 359 -92.22 27.08 17.33
C SER A 359 -93.56 27.79 17.52
N LEU A 360 -93.82 28.87 16.76
CA LEU A 360 -95.13 29.53 16.74
C LEU A 360 -96.24 28.59 16.27
N THR A 361 -96.02 27.81 15.20
CA THR A 361 -97.02 26.85 14.71
C THR A 361 -97.25 25.70 15.69
N CYS A 362 -96.21 25.20 16.38
CA CYS A 362 -96.34 24.19 17.42
C CYS A 362 -97.06 24.74 18.65
N ALA A 363 -96.75 25.97 19.08
CA ALA A 363 -97.43 26.63 20.18
C ALA A 363 -98.91 26.89 19.84
N THR A 364 -99.20 27.33 18.61
CA THR A 364 -100.58 27.54 18.15
C THR A 364 -101.34 26.23 18.02
N LEU A 365 -100.70 25.15 17.54
CA LEU A 365 -101.28 23.81 17.47
C LEU A 365 -101.49 23.21 18.86
N GLN A 366 -100.55 23.38 19.81
CA GLN A 366 -100.72 22.98 21.20
C GLN A 366 -101.85 23.75 21.88
N GLN A 367 -101.97 25.06 21.62
CA GLN A 367 -103.06 25.88 22.14
C GLN A 367 -104.41 25.50 21.52
N GLN A 368 -104.45 25.17 20.22
CA GLN A 368 -105.64 24.61 19.57
C GLN A 368 -105.99 23.22 20.09
N LEU A 369 -105.00 22.37 20.39
CA LEU A 369 -105.23 21.07 21.00
C LEU A 369 -105.76 21.21 22.42
N GLN A 370 -105.21 22.13 23.22
CA GLN A 370 -105.71 22.47 24.56
C GLN A 370 -107.14 23.01 24.51
N ASN A 371 -107.43 23.94 23.61
CA ASN A 371 -108.79 24.48 23.42
C ASN A 371 -109.77 23.40 22.92
N ALA A 372 -109.34 22.47 22.07
CA ALA A 372 -110.16 21.34 21.62
C ALA A 372 -110.41 20.31 22.72
N THR A 373 -109.48 20.13 23.66
CA THR A 373 -109.68 19.28 24.85
C THR A 373 -110.54 19.95 25.93
N GLU A 374 -110.71 21.28 25.91
CA GLU A 374 -111.55 22.03 26.86
C GLU A 374 -112.99 22.28 26.35
N GLN A 375 -113.27 22.06 25.05
CA GLN A 375 -114.60 22.23 24.43
C GLN A 375 -115.34 20.91 24.10
N GLY A 376 -114.76 19.76 24.46
CA GLY A 376 -115.51 18.51 24.67
C GLY A 376 -115.89 18.40 26.15
#